data_AF-A0A221V4W9-F1
#
_entry.id   AF-A0A221V4W9-F1
#
_cell.length_a   1.000
_cell.length_b   1.000
_cell.length_c   1.000
_cell.angle_alpha   90.00
_cell.angle_beta   90.00
_cell.angle_gamma   90.00
#
_symmetry.space_group_name_H-M   'P 1'
#
loop_
_entity.id
_entity.type
_entity.pdbx_description
1 polymer ?
#
loop_
_entity_poly.entity_id
_entity_poly.type
_entity_poly.pdbx_seq_one_letter_code
_entity_poly.pdbx_strand_id
1 'polypeptide(L)'
;MQRNNRQSTARKSKIRIPDTFWGALAIILLSTLPYLHDFLTDDGGLKPWVPVLGIEDLLTDVNGNVLGFSTYRVFLYTFFIFLFATIGWAGWFQSARQRFYGSALLLATASGLYHIFLILFGLRRSLLNEPVSKLVFLGILSIVLGYMTIKKRGYSLRKVVSWVLLFLMATLPFYHDLITNRSGETYAWVPKLGIEEMLTDNEGYVRGLANYRILVYLFCLYLFAHLGWIGWFFDSRGKKYRPFILVPAALSLYQVVVIAMSWRETEFNDPNIKLYITIGLSILLAINFYYNNKVSPEAKVITENGQS
;
A
#
# COMPACT_ATOMS: atom_id res chain seq x y z
N MET A 1 51.41 -49.36 -14.29
CA MET A 1 49.99 -49.14 -13.92
C MET A 1 49.92 -48.03 -12.86
N GLN A 2 49.72 -46.77 -13.26
CA GLN A 2 49.48 -45.67 -12.32
C GLN A 2 47.97 -45.38 -12.29
N ARG A 3 47.35 -45.60 -11.13
CA ARG A 3 45.95 -45.23 -10.87
C ARG A 3 45.84 -43.71 -10.81
N ASN A 4 45.23 -43.12 -11.84
CA ASN A 4 44.80 -41.72 -11.83
C ASN A 4 43.68 -41.54 -10.81
N ASN A 5 44.02 -41.06 -9.61
CA ASN A 5 43.06 -40.53 -8.65
C ASN A 5 42.50 -39.21 -9.19
N ARG A 6 41.41 -39.28 -9.97
CA ARG A 6 40.56 -38.11 -10.22
C ARG A 6 39.84 -37.78 -8.92
N GLN A 7 40.40 -36.87 -8.14
CA GLN A 7 39.65 -36.18 -7.09
C GLN A 7 38.47 -35.47 -7.76
N SER A 8 37.26 -35.98 -7.53
CA SER A 8 36.04 -35.25 -7.85
C SER A 8 35.95 -34.09 -6.87
N THR A 9 36.43 -32.91 -7.28
CA THR A 9 36.09 -31.67 -6.60
C THR A 9 34.59 -31.47 -6.76
N ALA A 10 33.82 -31.93 -5.79
CA ALA A 10 32.42 -31.57 -5.62
C ALA A 10 32.37 -30.04 -5.46
N ARG A 11 32.19 -29.34 -6.59
CA ARG A 11 31.86 -27.92 -6.60
C ARG A 11 30.52 -27.83 -5.87
N LYS A 12 30.54 -27.50 -4.57
CA LYS A 12 29.33 -27.07 -3.85
C LYS A 12 28.73 -25.96 -4.70
N SER A 13 27.64 -26.25 -5.40
CA SER A 13 26.88 -25.22 -6.09
C SER A 13 26.41 -24.28 -4.98
N LYS A 14 27.06 -23.11 -4.86
CA LYS A 14 26.48 -22.01 -4.11
C LYS A 14 25.18 -21.70 -4.83
N ILE A 15 24.06 -22.16 -4.27
CA ILE A 15 22.72 -21.79 -4.73
C ILE A 15 22.65 -20.28 -4.58
N ARG A 16 22.89 -19.56 -5.67
CA ARG A 16 22.79 -18.11 -5.69
C ARG A 16 21.31 -17.80 -5.73
N ILE A 17 20.74 -17.51 -4.57
CA ILE A 17 19.37 -17.01 -4.47
C ILE A 17 19.31 -15.75 -5.35
N PRO A 18 18.45 -15.71 -6.38
CA PRO A 18 18.42 -14.58 -7.30
C PRO A 18 17.89 -13.33 -6.57
N ASP A 19 18.40 -12.14 -6.88
CA ASP A 19 17.95 -10.87 -6.25
C ASP A 19 16.43 -10.65 -6.36
N THR A 20 15.80 -11.27 -7.36
CA THR A 20 14.36 -11.26 -7.56
C THR A 20 13.58 -12.00 -6.48
N PHE A 21 14.19 -13.00 -5.83
CA PHE A 21 13.59 -13.71 -4.70
C PHE A 21 13.47 -12.80 -3.49
N TRP A 22 14.51 -12.04 -3.16
CA TRP A 22 14.48 -11.08 -2.04
C TRP A 22 13.46 -9.97 -2.29
N GLY A 23 13.38 -9.46 -3.52
CA GLY A 23 12.34 -8.50 -3.89
C GLY A 23 10.93 -9.08 -3.78
N ALA A 24 10.71 -10.32 -4.23
CA ALA A 24 9.43 -11.01 -4.10
C ALA A 24 9.04 -11.24 -2.63
N LEU A 25 9.98 -11.74 -1.82
CA LEU A 25 9.78 -11.98 -0.41
C LEU A 25 9.46 -10.68 0.34
N ALA A 26 10.17 -9.59 0.05
CA ALA A 26 9.88 -8.29 0.62
C ALA A 26 8.46 -7.82 0.28
N ILE A 27 8.03 -7.95 -0.98
CA ILE A 27 6.66 -7.57 -1.40
C ILE A 27 5.60 -8.40 -0.66
N ILE A 28 5.82 -9.70 -0.49
CA ILE A 28 4.92 -10.60 0.25
C ILE A 28 4.88 -10.22 1.73
N LEU A 29 6.02 -9.94 2.36
CA LEU A 29 6.05 -9.51 3.76
C LEU A 29 5.31 -8.18 3.94
N LEU A 30 5.51 -7.22 3.03
CA LEU A 30 4.80 -5.94 3.04
C LEU A 30 3.29 -6.09 2.89
N SER A 31 2.82 -7.15 2.24
CA SER A 31 1.39 -7.39 2.09
C SER A 31 0.69 -7.81 3.39
N THR A 32 1.46 -8.15 4.44
CA THR A 32 0.93 -8.45 5.78
C THR A 32 0.60 -7.20 6.59
N LEU A 33 1.22 -6.05 6.26
CA LEU A 33 1.09 -4.81 7.03
C LEU A 33 -0.36 -4.43 7.39
N PRO A 34 -1.35 -4.45 6.45
CA PRO A 34 -2.71 -4.01 6.74
C PRO A 34 -3.40 -4.76 7.89
N TYR A 35 -3.01 -6.01 8.14
CA TYR A 35 -3.62 -6.87 9.16
C TYR A 35 -2.62 -7.32 10.24
N LEU A 36 -1.36 -6.88 10.16
CA LEU A 36 -0.32 -7.24 11.12
C LEU A 36 -0.70 -6.81 12.55
N HIS A 37 -1.39 -5.68 12.70
CA HIS A 37 -1.87 -5.20 14.00
C HIS A 37 -2.75 -6.23 14.74
N ASP A 38 -3.60 -7.00 14.04
CA ASP A 38 -4.45 -8.04 14.65
C ASP A 38 -3.63 -9.27 15.09
N PHE A 39 -2.47 -9.50 14.49
CA PHE A 39 -1.54 -10.52 14.97
C PHE A 39 -0.78 -10.04 16.21
N LEU A 40 -0.52 -8.75 16.36
CA LEU A 40 0.26 -8.21 17.47
C LEU A 40 -0.58 -7.84 18.71
N THR A 41 -1.85 -7.51 18.52
CA THR A 41 -2.71 -6.95 19.58
C THR A 41 -4.06 -7.67 19.67
N ASP A 42 -4.63 -7.65 20.87
CA ASP A 42 -6.02 -8.00 21.20
C ASP A 42 -6.72 -6.78 21.82
N ASP A 43 -7.98 -6.96 22.26
CA ASP A 43 -8.78 -5.89 22.88
C ASP A 43 -8.15 -5.33 24.18
N GLY A 44 -7.28 -6.12 24.83
CA GLY A 44 -6.54 -5.75 26.03
C GLY A 44 -5.13 -5.17 25.80
N GLY A 45 -4.69 -4.96 24.56
CA GLY A 45 -3.35 -4.47 24.24
C GLY A 45 -2.48 -5.50 23.52
N LEU A 46 -1.16 -5.52 23.76
CA LEU A 46 -0.24 -6.47 23.15
C LEU A 46 -0.53 -7.93 23.55
N LYS A 47 -0.42 -8.86 22.60
CA LYS A 47 -0.55 -10.30 22.88
C LYS A 47 0.60 -10.79 23.78
N PRO A 48 0.36 -11.79 24.66
CA PRO A 48 1.37 -12.26 25.62
C PRO A 48 2.69 -12.76 25.01
N TRP A 49 2.64 -13.24 23.77
CA TRP A 49 3.82 -13.75 23.06
C TRP A 49 4.64 -12.64 22.39
N VAL A 50 4.07 -11.43 22.23
CA VAL A 50 4.78 -10.30 21.63
C VAL A 50 5.72 -9.71 22.68
N PRO A 51 7.03 -9.60 22.40
CA PRO A 51 7.96 -9.04 23.36
C PRO A 51 7.59 -7.59 23.66
N VAL A 52 7.47 -7.27 24.96
CA VAL A 52 7.24 -5.90 25.42
C VAL A 52 8.54 -5.12 25.30
N LEU A 53 8.67 -4.35 24.22
CA LEU A 53 9.85 -3.53 23.93
C LEU A 53 9.78 -2.13 24.56
N GLY A 54 8.73 -1.82 25.35
CA GLY A 54 8.47 -0.50 25.92
C GLY A 54 8.08 0.58 24.92
N ILE A 55 7.83 0.21 23.66
CA ILE A 55 7.43 1.15 22.59
C ILE A 55 6.04 1.72 22.88
N GLU A 56 5.11 0.89 23.37
CA GLU A 56 3.78 1.36 23.77
C GLU A 56 3.87 2.39 24.89
N ASP A 57 4.63 2.10 25.94
CA ASP A 57 4.84 3.03 27.07
C ASP A 57 5.50 4.34 26.65
N LEU A 58 6.48 4.27 25.74
CA LEU A 58 7.16 5.46 25.20
C LEU A 58 6.22 6.37 24.42
N LEU A 59 5.23 5.79 23.73
CA LEU A 59 4.30 6.50 22.85
C LEU A 59 2.99 6.91 23.54
N THR A 60 2.76 6.43 24.76
CA THR A 60 1.54 6.68 25.54
C THR A 60 1.65 8.01 26.28
N ASP A 61 0.62 8.84 26.15
CA ASP A 61 0.52 10.11 26.85
C ASP A 61 0.02 9.94 28.31
N VAL A 62 0.05 11.03 29.08
CA VAL A 62 -0.40 11.06 30.48
C VAL A 62 -1.88 10.67 30.63
N ASN A 63 -2.67 10.75 29.56
CA ASN A 63 -4.08 10.39 29.53
C ASN A 63 -4.32 8.94 29.06
N GLY A 64 -3.27 8.16 28.84
CA GLY A 64 -3.35 6.78 28.35
C GLY A 64 -3.59 6.63 26.85
N ASN A 65 -3.49 7.71 26.05
CA ASN A 65 -3.62 7.64 24.59
C ASN A 65 -2.26 7.45 23.93
N VAL A 66 -2.18 6.58 22.93
CA VAL A 66 -0.95 6.35 22.15
C VAL A 66 -0.89 7.35 21.00
N LEU A 67 0.00 8.34 21.05
CA LEU A 67 0.13 9.39 20.02
C LEU A 67 -1.22 10.01 19.60
N GLY A 68 -2.14 10.18 20.56
CA GLY A 68 -3.49 10.71 20.33
C GLY A 68 -4.52 9.71 19.78
N PHE A 69 -4.18 8.42 19.68
CA PHE A 69 -5.11 7.31 19.43
C PHE A 69 -5.62 6.70 20.74
N SER A 70 -6.86 6.20 20.71
CA SER A 70 -7.53 5.62 21.87
C SER A 70 -6.85 4.35 22.38
N THR A 71 -6.30 3.55 21.48
CA THR A 71 -5.60 2.30 21.82
C THR A 71 -4.41 2.08 20.90
N TYR A 72 -3.43 1.31 21.38
CA TYR A 72 -2.26 0.91 20.61
C TYR A 72 -2.65 0.14 19.33
N ARG A 73 -3.68 -0.70 19.40
CA ARG A 73 -4.24 -1.44 18.24
C ARG A 73 -4.69 -0.50 17.13
N VAL A 74 -5.45 0.56 17.45
CA VAL A 74 -5.94 1.52 16.45
C VAL A 74 -4.79 2.35 15.87
N PHE A 75 -3.80 2.69 16.69
CA PHE A 75 -2.56 3.32 16.22
C PHE A 75 -1.84 2.42 15.20
N LEU A 76 -1.56 1.17 15.55
CA LEU A 76 -0.86 0.22 14.67
C LEU A 76 -1.64 -0.03 13.38
N TYR A 77 -2.95 -0.25 13.48
CA TYR A 77 -3.83 -0.39 12.32
C TYR A 77 -3.64 0.79 11.35
N THR A 78 -3.80 2.00 11.86
CA THR A 78 -3.76 3.23 11.07
C THR A 78 -2.36 3.44 10.47
N PHE A 79 -1.32 3.27 11.27
CA PHE A 79 0.05 3.40 10.82
C PHE A 79 0.41 2.40 9.71
N PHE A 80 0.08 1.12 9.90
CA PHE A 80 0.45 0.08 8.94
C PHE A 80 -0.31 0.18 7.62
N ILE A 81 -1.60 0.56 7.62
CA ILE A 81 -2.33 0.74 6.37
C ILE A 81 -1.80 1.94 5.57
N PHE A 82 -1.43 3.05 6.24
CA PHE A 82 -0.83 4.20 5.58
C PHE A 82 0.57 3.88 5.05
N LEU A 83 1.37 3.13 5.81
CA LEU A 83 2.67 2.64 5.36
C LEU A 83 2.52 1.74 4.12
N PHE A 84 1.61 0.77 4.19
CA PHE A 84 1.29 -0.14 3.08
C PHE A 84 0.86 0.61 1.82
N ALA A 85 -0.05 1.57 1.95
CA ALA A 85 -0.53 2.37 0.81
C ALA A 85 0.61 3.21 0.21
N THR A 86 1.39 3.89 1.05
CA THR A 86 2.50 4.76 0.62
C THR A 86 3.58 3.97 -0.12
N ILE A 87 3.88 2.75 0.33
CA ILE A 87 4.81 1.85 -0.37
C ILE A 87 4.31 1.51 -1.77
N GLY A 88 3.02 1.21 -1.94
CA GLY A 88 2.42 0.95 -3.25
C GLY A 88 2.63 2.13 -4.21
N TRP A 89 2.35 3.36 -3.75
CA TRP A 89 2.56 4.58 -4.53
C TRP A 89 4.03 4.88 -4.82
N ALA A 90 4.92 4.70 -3.83
CA ALA A 90 6.36 4.88 -4.01
C ALA A 90 6.94 3.87 -5.02
N GLY A 91 6.50 2.62 -4.96
CA GLY A 91 6.87 1.58 -5.93
C GLY A 91 6.38 1.93 -7.34
N TRP A 92 5.15 2.42 -7.46
CA TRP A 92 4.62 2.90 -8.75
C TRP A 92 5.47 4.07 -9.28
N PHE A 93 5.74 5.08 -8.44
CA PHE A 93 6.61 6.20 -8.80
C PHE A 93 7.98 5.72 -9.29
N GLN A 94 8.61 4.78 -8.60
CA GLN A 94 9.91 4.25 -8.98
C GLN A 94 9.87 3.59 -10.37
N SER A 95 8.83 2.81 -10.67
CA SER A 95 8.67 2.15 -11.97
C SER A 95 8.33 3.13 -13.09
N ALA A 96 7.54 4.16 -12.78
CA ALA A 96 7.02 5.12 -13.75
C ALA A 96 7.81 6.43 -13.80
N ARG A 97 8.98 6.54 -13.13
CA ARG A 97 9.76 7.78 -13.01
C ARG A 97 10.04 8.48 -14.34
N GLN A 98 10.26 7.71 -15.40
CA GLN A 98 10.52 8.23 -16.75
C GLN A 98 9.26 8.50 -17.57
N ARG A 99 8.08 8.02 -17.15
CA ARG A 99 6.79 8.29 -17.81
C ARG A 99 6.39 9.76 -17.67
N PHE A 100 5.49 10.21 -18.54
CA PHE A 100 5.05 11.62 -18.58
C PHE A 100 4.29 12.07 -17.33
N TYR A 101 3.60 11.14 -16.65
CA TYR A 101 2.90 11.37 -15.38
C TYR A 101 3.75 11.02 -14.15
N GLY A 102 5.02 10.62 -14.33
CA GLY A 102 5.87 10.15 -13.24
C GLY A 102 5.98 11.15 -12.09
N SER A 103 6.11 12.44 -12.38
CA SER A 103 6.15 13.51 -11.38
C SER A 103 4.84 13.65 -10.60
N ALA A 104 3.69 13.40 -11.23
CA ALA A 104 2.38 13.51 -10.58
C ALA A 104 2.14 12.40 -9.56
N LEU A 105 2.78 11.23 -9.72
CA LEU A 105 2.74 10.15 -8.72
C LEU A 105 3.38 10.56 -7.38
N LEU A 106 4.26 11.58 -7.38
CA LEU A 106 4.78 12.16 -6.15
C LEU A 106 3.70 12.85 -5.33
N LEU A 107 2.61 13.32 -5.94
CA LEU A 107 1.49 13.93 -5.20
C LEU A 107 0.82 12.90 -4.31
N ALA A 108 0.47 11.74 -4.87
CA ALA A 108 -0.12 10.65 -4.11
C ALA A 108 0.86 10.10 -3.07
N THR A 109 2.13 9.93 -3.44
CA THR A 109 3.17 9.48 -2.50
C THR A 109 3.35 10.47 -1.34
N ALA A 110 3.41 11.78 -1.62
CA ALA A 110 3.52 12.82 -0.61
C ALA A 110 2.27 12.90 0.27
N SER A 111 1.07 12.68 -0.27
CA SER A 111 -0.17 12.58 0.51
C SER A 111 -0.09 11.46 1.55
N GLY A 112 0.36 10.27 1.14
CA GLY A 112 0.58 9.15 2.06
C GLY A 112 1.63 9.45 3.13
N LEU A 113 2.79 9.98 2.71
CA LEU A 113 3.86 10.39 3.62
C LEU A 113 3.42 11.47 4.61
N TYR A 114 2.59 12.41 4.18
CA TYR A 114 2.04 13.46 5.03
C TYR A 114 1.21 12.87 6.17
N HIS A 115 0.38 11.85 5.89
CA HIS A 115 -0.39 11.17 6.93
C HIS A 115 0.50 10.37 7.88
N ILE A 116 1.52 9.68 7.36
CA ILE A 116 2.51 9.00 8.22
C ILE A 116 3.22 10.01 9.13
N PHE A 117 3.60 11.17 8.60
CA PHE A 117 4.18 12.26 9.39
C PHE A 117 3.22 12.75 10.49
N LEU A 118 1.96 13.00 10.16
CA LEU A 118 0.96 13.40 11.16
C LEU A 118 0.78 12.36 12.28
N ILE A 119 0.84 11.08 11.94
CA ILE A 119 0.73 9.97 12.90
C ILE A 119 1.95 9.92 13.83
N LEU A 120 3.16 9.87 13.26
CA LEU A 120 4.40 9.70 14.03
C LEU A 120 4.71 10.88 14.95
N PHE A 121 4.32 12.09 14.55
CA PHE A 121 4.54 13.30 15.35
C PHE A 121 3.34 13.65 16.26
N GLY A 122 2.30 12.81 16.32
CA GLY A 122 1.12 13.06 17.16
C GLY A 122 0.31 14.30 16.75
N LEU A 123 0.42 14.76 15.50
CA LEU A 123 -0.15 16.01 15.00
C LEU A 123 -1.61 15.87 14.52
N ARG A 124 -2.26 14.73 14.80
CA ARG A 124 -3.62 14.41 14.35
C ARG A 124 -4.69 15.40 14.85
N ARG A 125 -4.49 15.99 16.04
CA ARG A 125 -5.43 17.00 16.60
C ARG A 125 -5.07 18.44 16.24
N SER A 126 -3.97 18.65 15.50
CA SER A 126 -3.49 19.97 15.12
C SER A 126 -4.17 20.51 13.86
N LEU A 127 -3.97 21.81 13.60
CA LEU A 127 -4.41 22.50 12.38
C LEU A 127 -3.85 21.87 11.09
N LEU A 128 -2.72 21.14 11.19
CA LEU A 128 -2.12 20.47 10.03
C LEU A 128 -2.97 19.29 9.53
N ASN A 129 -3.80 18.69 10.39
CA ASN A 129 -4.68 17.60 9.99
C ASN A 129 -6.03 18.09 9.43
N GLU A 130 -6.24 19.40 9.31
CA GLU A 130 -7.46 19.95 8.71
C GLU A 130 -7.49 19.71 7.20
N PRO A 131 -8.69 19.50 6.62
CA PRO A 131 -8.84 19.26 5.18
C PRO A 131 -8.27 20.40 4.34
N VAL A 132 -8.45 21.66 4.78
CA VAL A 132 -7.93 22.83 4.08
C VAL A 132 -6.40 22.82 4.04
N SER A 133 -5.75 22.57 5.17
CA SER A 133 -4.28 22.47 5.27
C SER A 133 -3.73 21.37 4.33
N LYS A 134 -4.38 20.20 4.29
CA LYS A 134 -4.03 19.09 3.38
C LYS A 134 -4.17 19.48 1.91
N LEU A 135 -5.27 20.15 1.55
CA LEU A 135 -5.51 20.61 0.19
C LEU A 135 -4.52 21.71 -0.23
N VAL A 136 -4.20 22.66 0.65
CA VAL A 136 -3.21 23.70 0.37
C VAL A 136 -1.84 23.08 0.16
N PHE A 137 -1.42 22.15 1.03
CA PHE A 137 -0.17 21.41 0.87
C PHE A 137 -0.10 20.68 -0.49
N LEU A 138 -1.13 19.90 -0.83
CA LEU A 138 -1.17 19.21 -2.12
C LEU A 138 -1.26 20.15 -3.31
N GLY A 139 -2.00 21.26 -3.19
CA GLY A 139 -2.15 22.29 -4.22
C GLY A 139 -0.81 22.96 -4.54
N ILE A 140 -0.09 23.43 -3.53
CA ILE A 140 1.25 24.02 -3.68
C ILE A 140 2.19 23.01 -4.33
N LEU A 141 2.22 21.77 -3.82
CA LEU A 141 3.07 20.72 -4.37
C LEU A 141 2.72 20.40 -5.85
N SER A 142 1.43 20.39 -6.18
CA SER A 142 0.92 20.19 -7.54
C SER A 142 1.37 21.29 -8.50
N ILE A 143 1.31 22.56 -8.08
CA ILE A 143 1.76 23.71 -8.87
C ILE A 143 3.27 23.62 -9.11
N VAL A 144 4.06 23.39 -8.06
CA VAL A 144 5.53 23.31 -8.17
C VAL A 144 5.96 22.17 -9.09
N LEU A 145 5.46 20.96 -8.85
CA LEU A 145 5.79 19.78 -9.66
C LEU A 145 5.24 19.90 -11.08
N GLY A 146 4.06 20.51 -11.24
CA GLY A 146 3.42 20.76 -12.54
C GLY A 146 4.26 21.71 -13.38
N TYR A 147 4.67 22.84 -12.82
CA TYR A 147 5.55 23.81 -13.46
C TYR A 147 6.88 23.17 -13.89
N MET A 148 7.54 22.43 -13.00
CA MET A 148 8.78 21.71 -13.33
C MET A 148 8.58 20.70 -14.49
N THR A 149 7.45 20.01 -14.50
CA THR A 149 7.15 19.00 -15.51
C THR A 149 6.84 19.62 -16.87
N ILE A 150 6.07 20.72 -16.90
CA ILE A 150 5.77 21.49 -18.11
C ILE A 150 7.05 22.09 -18.69
N LYS A 151 7.91 22.69 -17.84
CA LYS A 151 9.20 23.24 -18.28
C LYS A 151 10.09 22.17 -18.92
N LYS A 152 10.13 20.96 -18.37
CA LYS A 152 10.99 19.87 -18.86
C LYS A 152 10.44 19.13 -20.07
N ARG A 153 9.12 18.93 -20.15
CA ARG A 153 8.50 18.00 -21.12
C ARG A 153 7.50 18.68 -22.06
N GLY A 154 7.22 19.97 -21.90
CA GLY A 154 6.21 20.70 -22.65
C GLY A 154 4.76 20.39 -22.23
N TYR A 155 3.85 21.26 -22.64
CA TYR A 155 2.41 21.16 -22.39
C TYR A 155 1.73 20.11 -23.29
N SER A 156 0.73 19.40 -22.77
CA SER A 156 -0.13 18.49 -23.54
C SER A 156 -1.38 18.15 -22.73
N LEU A 157 -2.56 18.14 -23.37
CA LEU A 157 -3.84 17.83 -22.72
C LEU A 157 -3.81 16.50 -21.96
N ARG A 158 -3.26 15.44 -22.58
CA ARG A 158 -3.12 14.12 -21.93
C ARG A 158 -2.36 14.18 -20.60
N LYS A 159 -1.34 15.03 -20.50
CA LYS A 159 -0.53 15.17 -19.27
C LYS A 159 -1.33 15.88 -18.20
N VAL A 160 -2.06 16.93 -18.57
CA VAL A 160 -2.94 17.68 -17.66
C VAL A 160 -4.02 16.77 -17.10
N VAL A 161 -4.69 15.98 -17.95
CA VAL A 161 -5.72 15.03 -17.51
C VAL A 161 -5.13 14.01 -16.53
N SER A 162 -4.00 13.37 -16.85
CA SER A 162 -3.33 12.47 -15.91
C SER A 162 -2.94 13.15 -14.60
N TRP A 163 -2.54 14.42 -14.66
CA TRP A 163 -2.19 15.21 -13.49
C TRP A 163 -3.39 15.44 -12.57
N VAL A 164 -4.52 15.87 -13.15
CA VAL A 164 -5.77 16.09 -12.42
C VAL A 164 -6.26 14.78 -11.80
N LEU A 165 -6.24 13.67 -12.54
CA LEU A 165 -6.64 12.36 -12.02
C LEU A 165 -5.76 11.94 -10.83
N LEU A 166 -4.44 12.10 -10.92
CA LEU A 166 -3.53 11.74 -9.82
C LEU A 166 -3.66 12.70 -8.62
N PHE A 167 -3.99 13.96 -8.87
CA PHE A 167 -4.34 14.91 -7.81
C PHE A 167 -5.61 14.47 -7.06
N LEU A 168 -6.67 14.09 -7.79
CA LEU A 168 -7.89 13.55 -7.20
C LEU A 168 -7.63 12.25 -6.44
N MET A 169 -6.81 11.35 -6.97
CA MET A 169 -6.41 10.14 -6.23
C MET A 169 -5.64 10.47 -4.95
N ALA A 170 -4.81 11.52 -4.96
CA ALA A 170 -4.06 11.96 -3.78
C ALA A 170 -4.96 12.52 -2.66
N THR A 171 -6.21 12.91 -2.96
CA THR A 171 -7.16 13.37 -1.93
C THR A 171 -7.92 12.24 -1.23
N LEU A 172 -7.95 11.03 -1.81
CA LEU A 172 -8.67 9.88 -1.26
C LEU A 172 -8.43 9.64 0.24
N PRO A 173 -7.19 9.67 0.78
CA PRO A 173 -6.97 9.36 2.19
C PRO A 173 -7.69 10.29 3.18
N PHE A 174 -8.02 11.51 2.77
CA PHE A 174 -8.73 12.50 3.58
C PHE A 174 -10.03 12.97 2.92
N TYR A 175 -10.51 12.27 1.90
CA TYR A 175 -11.71 12.65 1.16
C TYR A 175 -12.95 12.73 2.07
N HIS A 176 -13.04 11.82 3.05
CA HIS A 176 -14.08 11.87 4.08
C HIS A 176 -14.17 13.22 4.79
N ASP A 177 -13.04 13.86 5.13
CA ASP A 177 -13.00 15.18 5.79
C ASP A 177 -13.43 16.32 4.85
N LEU A 178 -13.41 16.10 3.53
CA LEU A 178 -13.90 17.09 2.56
C LEU A 178 -15.41 17.12 2.51
N ILE A 179 -16.04 15.95 2.58
CA ILE A 179 -17.49 15.82 2.36
C ILE A 179 -18.30 15.77 3.65
N THR A 180 -17.68 15.46 4.80
CA THR A 180 -18.36 15.33 6.09
C THR A 180 -17.72 16.19 7.17
N ASN A 181 -18.53 16.63 8.13
CA ASN A 181 -18.09 17.33 9.33
C ASN A 181 -17.58 16.34 10.40
N ARG A 182 -17.09 16.86 11.53
CA ARG A 182 -16.60 16.01 12.63
C ARG A 182 -17.70 15.21 13.34
N SER A 183 -18.96 15.69 13.32
CA SER A 183 -20.12 14.95 13.83
C SER A 183 -20.56 13.81 12.91
N GLY A 184 -20.05 13.75 11.68
CA GLY A 184 -20.30 12.67 10.72
C GLY A 184 -21.37 12.98 9.68
N GLU A 185 -21.96 14.17 9.70
CA GLU A 185 -22.96 14.63 8.75
C GLU A 185 -22.29 15.20 7.49
N THR A 186 -22.99 15.09 6.36
CA THR A 186 -22.54 15.66 5.09
C THR A 186 -22.69 17.19 5.07
N TYR A 187 -21.71 17.90 4.48
CA TYR A 187 -21.82 19.35 4.33
C TYR A 187 -22.94 19.73 3.35
N ALA A 188 -23.56 20.89 3.57
CA ALA A 188 -24.68 21.39 2.75
C ALA A 188 -24.36 21.55 1.25
N TRP A 189 -23.09 21.75 0.89
CA TRP A 189 -22.66 21.86 -0.51
C TRP A 189 -22.57 20.50 -1.22
N VAL A 190 -22.51 19.40 -0.48
CA VAL A 190 -22.41 18.05 -1.05
C VAL A 190 -23.80 17.64 -1.55
N PRO A 191 -23.96 17.26 -2.83
CA PRO A 191 -25.24 16.81 -3.35
C PRO A 191 -25.73 15.57 -2.59
N LYS A 192 -26.96 15.64 -2.08
CA LYS A 192 -27.62 14.48 -1.46
C LYS A 192 -28.08 13.50 -2.54
N LEU A 193 -27.22 12.53 -2.86
CA LEU A 193 -27.50 11.50 -3.85
C LEU A 193 -28.27 10.29 -3.29
N GLY A 194 -28.72 10.35 -2.03
CA GLY A 194 -29.41 9.23 -1.34
C GLY A 194 -28.51 8.03 -1.03
N ILE A 195 -27.19 8.12 -1.27
CA ILE A 195 -26.24 7.01 -1.04
C ILE A 195 -26.15 6.68 0.45
N GLU A 196 -26.09 7.70 1.32
CA GLU A 196 -26.06 7.52 2.76
C GLU A 196 -27.33 6.82 3.25
N GLU A 197 -28.51 7.32 2.84
CA GLU A 197 -29.81 6.74 3.17
C GLU A 197 -29.95 5.29 2.68
N MET A 198 -29.49 4.98 1.46
CA MET A 198 -29.50 3.63 0.88
C MET A 198 -28.61 2.64 1.65
N LEU A 199 -27.56 3.14 2.30
CA LEU A 199 -26.58 2.33 3.03
C LEU A 199 -26.86 2.28 4.53
N THR A 200 -27.82 3.06 5.02
CA THR A 200 -28.22 3.11 6.42
C THR A 200 -29.28 2.04 6.69
N ASP A 201 -29.10 1.27 7.76
CA ASP A 201 -30.08 0.29 8.20
C ASP A 201 -31.19 0.93 9.05
N ASN A 202 -32.16 0.10 9.44
CA ASN A 202 -33.30 0.55 10.26
C ASN A 202 -32.90 1.02 11.67
N GLU A 203 -31.69 0.69 12.13
CA GLU A 203 -31.15 1.06 13.43
C GLU A 203 -30.32 2.36 13.36
N GLY A 204 -30.09 2.89 12.14
CA GLY A 204 -29.33 4.12 11.90
C GLY A 204 -27.84 3.90 11.66
N TYR A 205 -27.37 2.65 11.55
CA TYR A 205 -25.97 2.35 11.23
C TYR A 205 -25.77 2.27 9.72
N VAL A 206 -24.66 2.84 9.25
CA VAL A 206 -24.31 2.84 7.83
C VAL A 206 -23.47 1.61 7.52
N ARG A 207 -24.08 0.53 7.00
CA ARG A 207 -23.40 -0.75 6.76
C ARG A 207 -22.65 -1.25 8.03
N GLY A 208 -23.33 -1.24 9.17
CA GLY A 208 -22.75 -1.62 10.47
C GLY A 208 -21.68 -0.64 10.98
N LEU A 209 -21.65 0.60 10.49
CA LEU A 209 -20.77 1.65 11.02
C LEU A 209 -21.57 2.73 11.72
N ALA A 210 -20.93 3.33 12.74
CA ALA A 210 -21.51 4.43 13.51
C ALA A 210 -21.89 5.65 12.65
N ASN A 211 -21.18 5.91 11.54
CA ASN A 211 -21.54 7.00 10.63
C ASN A 211 -20.98 6.80 9.21
N TYR A 212 -21.54 7.56 8.27
CA TYR A 212 -21.12 7.59 6.87
C TYR A 212 -19.65 8.03 6.70
N ARG A 213 -19.20 8.98 7.52
CA ARG A 213 -17.81 9.47 7.51
C ARG A 213 -16.78 8.35 7.68
N ILE A 214 -16.99 7.41 8.61
CA ILE A 214 -16.08 6.28 8.83
C ILE A 214 -16.11 5.33 7.63
N LEU A 215 -17.28 5.09 7.03
CA LEU A 215 -17.38 4.25 5.85
C LEU A 215 -16.55 4.81 4.70
N VAL A 216 -16.72 6.11 4.41
CA VAL A 216 -15.97 6.81 3.36
C VAL A 216 -14.48 6.80 3.66
N TYR A 217 -14.09 7.05 4.92
CA TYR A 217 -12.68 7.00 5.32
C TYR A 217 -12.04 5.64 5.01
N LEU A 218 -12.66 4.54 5.49
CA LEU A 218 -12.14 3.20 5.29
C LEU A 218 -12.12 2.84 3.80
N PHE A 219 -13.22 3.08 3.10
CA PHE A 219 -13.34 2.77 1.68
C PHE A 219 -12.29 3.52 0.85
N CYS A 220 -12.16 4.82 1.02
CA CYS A 220 -11.21 5.63 0.25
C CYS A 220 -9.75 5.30 0.61
N LEU A 221 -9.45 4.97 1.87
CA LEU A 221 -8.10 4.57 2.28
C LEU A 221 -7.66 3.25 1.62
N TYR A 222 -8.52 2.24 1.63
CA TYR A 222 -8.22 0.96 0.97
C TYR A 222 -8.22 1.06 -0.56
N LEU A 223 -9.12 1.87 -1.12
CA LEU A 223 -9.10 2.18 -2.55
C LEU A 223 -7.80 2.90 -2.94
N PHE A 224 -7.35 3.86 -2.15
CA PHE A 224 -6.08 4.55 -2.34
C PHE A 224 -4.89 3.58 -2.30
N ALA A 225 -4.87 2.65 -1.34
CA ALA A 225 -3.86 1.60 -1.29
C ALA A 225 -3.89 0.73 -2.55
N HIS A 226 -5.08 0.27 -2.94
CA HIS A 226 -5.27 -0.59 -4.12
C HIS A 226 -4.76 0.06 -5.40
N LEU A 227 -5.11 1.33 -5.63
CA LEU A 227 -4.68 2.10 -6.80
C LEU A 227 -3.15 2.22 -6.90
N GLY A 228 -2.48 2.42 -5.76
CA GLY A 228 -1.01 2.44 -5.70
C GLY A 228 -0.40 1.11 -6.17
N TRP A 229 -0.86 -0.01 -5.61
CA TRP A 229 -0.34 -1.34 -5.92
C TRP A 229 -0.65 -1.79 -7.35
N ILE A 230 -1.88 -1.60 -7.82
CA ILE A 230 -2.26 -2.00 -9.18
C ILE A 230 -1.58 -1.12 -10.24
N GLY A 231 -1.42 0.18 -9.98
CA GLY A 231 -0.65 1.08 -10.83
C GLY A 231 0.81 0.64 -10.93
N TRP A 232 1.42 0.27 -9.81
CA TRP A 232 2.77 -0.29 -9.80
C TRP A 232 2.87 -1.58 -10.63
N PHE A 233 1.88 -2.47 -10.54
CA PHE A 233 1.83 -3.69 -11.34
C PHE A 233 1.79 -3.42 -12.84
N PHE A 234 0.99 -2.45 -13.29
CA PHE A 234 0.87 -2.10 -14.70
C PHE A 234 2.12 -1.47 -15.29
N ASP A 235 2.83 -0.64 -14.52
CA ASP A 235 4.06 0.02 -14.98
C ASP A 235 5.34 -0.81 -14.78
N SER A 236 5.28 -1.92 -14.06
CA SER A 236 6.43 -2.83 -13.86
C SER A 236 6.59 -3.87 -14.98
N ARG A 237 6.07 -3.63 -16.19
CA ARG A 237 6.18 -4.58 -17.32
C ARG A 237 7.65 -4.92 -17.60
N GLY A 238 7.94 -6.23 -17.76
CA GLY A 238 9.29 -6.76 -17.97
C GLY A 238 10.13 -6.92 -16.70
N LYS A 239 9.64 -6.50 -15.52
CA LYS A 239 10.33 -6.73 -14.25
C LYS A 239 9.98 -8.10 -13.69
N LYS A 240 11.01 -8.85 -13.26
CA LYS A 240 10.85 -10.21 -12.71
C LYS A 240 10.02 -10.27 -11.43
N TYR A 241 10.03 -9.20 -10.61
CA TYR A 241 9.22 -9.13 -9.38
C TYR A 241 7.74 -8.75 -9.61
N ARG A 242 7.37 -8.34 -10.84
CA ARG A 242 6.02 -7.83 -11.16
C ARG A 242 4.89 -8.77 -10.72
N PRO A 243 4.95 -10.10 -10.94
CA PRO A 243 3.85 -10.99 -10.55
C PRO A 243 3.56 -10.91 -9.06
N PHE A 244 4.57 -10.76 -8.21
CA PHE A 244 4.43 -10.72 -6.76
C PHE A 244 3.73 -9.45 -6.25
N ILE A 245 3.70 -8.37 -7.04
CA ILE A 245 2.91 -7.16 -6.75
C ILE A 245 1.40 -7.48 -6.73
N LEU A 246 0.97 -8.55 -7.40
CA LEU A 246 -0.43 -8.97 -7.37
C LEU A 246 -0.89 -9.41 -5.98
N VAL A 247 0.00 -9.88 -5.10
CA VAL A 247 -0.36 -10.27 -3.73
C VAL A 247 -0.93 -9.08 -2.95
N PRO A 248 -0.19 -7.97 -2.75
CA PRO A 248 -0.75 -6.79 -2.08
C PRO A 248 -1.88 -6.12 -2.87
N ALA A 249 -1.86 -6.17 -4.21
CA ALA A 249 -2.97 -5.64 -5.02
C ALA A 249 -4.27 -6.43 -4.81
N ALA A 250 -4.21 -7.75 -4.71
CA ALA A 250 -5.35 -8.61 -4.44
C ALA A 250 -5.88 -8.43 -3.01
N LEU A 251 -4.99 -8.31 -2.01
CA LEU A 251 -5.42 -8.07 -0.62
C LEU A 251 -6.09 -6.71 -0.43
N SER A 252 -5.54 -5.67 -1.04
CA SER A 252 -6.18 -4.34 -1.00
C SER A 252 -7.54 -4.35 -1.70
N LEU A 253 -7.67 -5.05 -2.84
CA LEU A 253 -8.96 -5.23 -3.51
C LEU A 253 -9.95 -6.03 -2.65
N TYR A 254 -9.47 -7.11 -2.03
CA TYR A 254 -10.27 -7.93 -1.12
C TYR A 254 -10.87 -7.07 0.00
N GLN A 255 -10.07 -6.21 0.61
CA GLN A 255 -10.59 -5.32 1.66
C GLN A 255 -11.58 -4.30 1.12
N VAL A 256 -11.36 -3.72 -0.07
CA VAL A 256 -12.34 -2.83 -0.71
C VAL A 256 -13.68 -3.55 -0.88
N VAL A 257 -13.67 -4.82 -1.30
CA VAL A 257 -14.88 -5.64 -1.44
C VAL A 257 -15.53 -5.93 -0.09
N VAL A 258 -14.75 -6.32 0.92
CA VAL A 258 -15.26 -6.56 2.29
C VAL A 258 -15.96 -5.31 2.84
N ILE A 259 -15.39 -4.12 2.61
CA ILE A 259 -16.01 -2.85 3.03
C ILE A 259 -17.28 -2.57 2.23
N ALA A 260 -17.23 -2.68 0.90
CA ALA A 260 -18.37 -2.41 0.03
C ALA A 260 -19.56 -3.34 0.30
N MET A 261 -19.28 -4.61 0.62
CA MET A 261 -20.30 -5.63 0.93
C MET A 261 -20.73 -5.65 2.40
N SER A 262 -20.17 -4.77 3.25
CA SER A 262 -20.47 -4.75 4.71
C SER A 262 -20.07 -6.03 5.45
N TRP A 263 -19.04 -6.73 4.98
CA TRP A 263 -18.54 -7.99 5.58
C TRP A 263 -17.44 -7.76 6.61
N ARG A 264 -17.32 -6.54 7.15
CA ARG A 264 -16.26 -6.21 8.12
C ARG A 264 -16.40 -6.98 9.44
N GLU A 265 -17.64 -7.24 9.85
CA GLU A 265 -17.95 -7.89 11.13
C GLU A 265 -18.12 -9.41 11.00
N THR A 266 -17.99 -9.93 9.78
CA THR A 266 -18.06 -11.37 9.53
C THR A 266 -16.66 -11.98 9.55
N GLU A 267 -16.62 -13.31 9.58
CA GLU A 267 -15.37 -14.09 9.52
C GLU A 267 -14.50 -13.73 8.31
N PHE A 268 -15.08 -13.22 7.22
CA PHE A 268 -14.34 -12.75 6.05
C PHE A 268 -13.30 -11.66 6.38
N ASN A 269 -13.49 -10.86 7.43
CA ASN A 269 -12.49 -9.85 7.79
C ASN A 269 -11.40 -10.38 8.75
N ASP A 270 -11.43 -11.67 9.12
CA ASP A 270 -10.45 -12.29 10.02
C ASP A 270 -9.01 -12.19 9.45
N PRO A 271 -8.00 -11.78 10.25
CA PRO A 271 -6.60 -11.83 9.85
C PRO A 271 -6.14 -13.18 9.30
N ASN A 272 -6.69 -14.30 9.76
CA ASN A 272 -6.38 -15.65 9.26
C ASN A 272 -6.75 -15.81 7.79
N ILE A 273 -7.92 -15.34 7.37
CA ILE A 273 -8.35 -15.40 5.97
C ILE A 273 -7.43 -14.55 5.08
N LYS A 274 -7.07 -13.35 5.55
CA LYS A 274 -6.12 -12.47 4.84
C LYS A 274 -4.74 -13.13 4.72
N LEU A 275 -4.29 -13.84 5.74
CA LEU A 275 -3.06 -14.61 5.72
C LEU A 275 -3.15 -15.78 4.72
N TYR A 276 -4.25 -16.53 4.70
CA TYR A 276 -4.46 -17.60 3.72
C TYR A 276 -4.46 -17.09 2.28
N ILE A 277 -5.12 -15.96 2.01
CA ILE A 277 -5.07 -15.31 0.69
C ILE A 277 -3.62 -14.93 0.34
N THR A 278 -2.89 -14.35 1.29
CA THR A 278 -1.49 -13.95 1.11
C THR A 278 -0.61 -15.13 0.74
N ILE A 279 -0.66 -16.21 1.52
CA ILE A 279 0.15 -17.42 1.32
C ILE A 279 -0.26 -18.13 0.03
N GLY A 280 -1.56 -18.35 -0.17
CA GLY A 280 -2.10 -19.05 -1.34
C GLY A 280 -1.71 -18.38 -2.66
N LEU A 281 -1.90 -17.05 -2.76
CA LEU A 281 -1.48 -16.30 -3.94
C LEU A 281 0.04 -16.30 -4.11
N SER A 282 0.80 -16.19 -3.02
CA SER A 282 2.27 -16.20 -3.07
C SER A 282 2.80 -17.53 -3.61
N ILE A 283 2.26 -18.67 -3.16
CA ILE A 283 2.62 -20.01 -3.66
C ILE A 283 2.26 -20.14 -5.14
N LEU A 284 1.04 -19.76 -5.53
CA LEU A 284 0.59 -19.85 -6.91
C LEU A 284 1.48 -19.02 -7.85
N LEU A 285 1.84 -17.80 -7.43
CA LEU A 285 2.73 -16.93 -8.20
C LEU A 285 4.17 -17.42 -8.21
N ALA A 286 4.66 -18.00 -7.13
CA ALA A 286 5.99 -18.62 -7.08
C ALA A 286 6.10 -19.82 -8.03
N ILE A 287 5.06 -20.68 -8.06
CA ILE A 287 4.96 -21.80 -9.00
C ILE A 287 4.95 -21.27 -10.43
N ASN A 288 4.09 -20.30 -10.74
CA ASN A 288 4.02 -19.67 -12.05
C ASN A 288 5.38 -19.07 -12.47
N PHE A 289 6.04 -18.37 -11.55
CA PHE A 289 7.38 -17.81 -11.78
C PHE A 289 8.42 -18.90 -12.07
N TYR A 290 8.40 -20.02 -11.35
CA TYR A 290 9.34 -21.12 -11.57
C TYR A 290 9.18 -21.78 -12.95
N TYR A 291 7.93 -22.02 -13.38
CA TYR A 291 7.66 -22.68 -14.65
C TYR A 291 7.82 -21.78 -15.88
N ASN A 292 7.45 -20.49 -15.77
CA ASN A 292 7.44 -19.57 -16.92
C ASN A 292 8.67 -18.68 -17.04
N ASN A 293 9.58 -18.69 -16.06
CA ASN A 293 10.80 -17.88 -16.09
C ASN A 293 12.06 -18.75 -16.26
N LYS A 294 12.00 -19.74 -17.16
CA LYS A 294 13.18 -20.51 -17.58
C LYS A 294 14.13 -19.55 -18.30
N VAL A 295 15.26 -19.29 -17.65
CA VAL A 295 16.41 -18.62 -18.26
C VAL A 295 16.85 -19.48 -19.44
N SER A 296 16.69 -18.99 -20.67
CA SER A 296 17.38 -19.60 -21.81
C SER A 296 18.87 -19.62 -21.47
N PRO A 297 19.53 -20.81 -21.44
CA PRO A 297 20.96 -20.83 -21.19
C PRO A 297 21.61 -19.95 -22.25
N GLU A 298 22.45 -19.00 -21.81
CA GLU A 298 23.29 -18.22 -22.72
C GLU A 298 23.98 -19.23 -23.63
N ALA A 299 23.67 -19.19 -24.93
CA ALA A 299 24.41 -19.93 -25.91
C ALA A 299 25.83 -19.38 -25.83
N LYS A 300 26.73 -20.15 -25.20
CA LYS A 300 28.16 -19.95 -25.37
C LYS A 300 28.39 -20.08 -26.86
N VAL A 301 28.55 -18.95 -27.54
CA VAL A 301 29.13 -18.92 -28.88
C VAL A 301 30.57 -19.38 -28.67
N ILE A 302 30.80 -20.68 -28.85
CA ILE A 302 32.15 -21.21 -29.02
C ILE A 302 32.53 -20.73 -30.41
N THR A 303 33.24 -19.60 -30.49
CA THR A 303 33.98 -19.24 -31.70
C THR A 303 35.09 -20.27 -31.85
N GLU A 304 34.83 -21.31 -32.64
CA GLU A 304 35.90 -22.01 -33.35
C GLU A 304 36.56 -20.97 -34.27
N ASN A 305 37.69 -20.42 -33.85
CA ASN A 305 38.70 -19.86 -34.75
C ASN A 305 39.97 -19.65 -33.92
N GLY A 306 40.83 -20.66 -33.97
CA GLY A 306 42.13 -20.61 -33.31
C GLY A 306 42.83 -21.96 -33.34
N GLN A 307 43.13 -22.46 -34.54
CA GLN A 307 44.30 -23.31 -34.85
C GLN A 307 44.37 -23.55 -36.36
N SER A 308 44.97 -22.57 -37.05
CA SER A 308 45.86 -22.82 -38.19
C SER A 308 47.22 -23.24 -37.67
#